data_AF-A0A927B8Y2-F1
#
_entry.id   AF-A0A927B8Y2-F1
#
_cell.length_a   1.000
_cell.length_b   1.000
_cell.length_c   1.000
_cell.angle_alpha   90.00
_cell.angle_beta   90.00
_cell.angle_gamma   90.00
#
_symmetry.space_group_name_H-M   'P 1'
#
loop_
_entity.id
_entity.type
_entity.pdbx_description
1 polymer ?
#
loop_
_entity_poly.entity_id
_entity_poly.type
_entity_poly.pdbx_seq_one_letter_code
_entity_poly.pdbx_strand_id
1 'polypeptide(L)'
;MKLTLKPVDLPFMVGDTVWVDQPYGATHEFPYFQGIIMQIILDGSLANTLLIRQRSETHELVVGSAIYGLKPIGEHAGSPRVNVNVQLMPLQTSLFETKQQLLAHQNQAY
;
A
#
# COMPACT_ATOMS: atom_id res chain seq x y z
N MET A 1 -2.50 -20.88 -25.53
CA MET A 1 -1.73 -19.96 -24.67
C MET A 1 -2.72 -19.19 -23.83
N LYS A 2 -2.58 -19.21 -22.49
CA LYS A 2 -3.45 -18.47 -21.56
C LYS A 2 -2.57 -17.58 -20.68
N LEU A 3 -2.89 -16.29 -20.66
CA LEU A 3 -2.35 -15.36 -19.67
C LEU A 3 -3.30 -15.41 -18.46
N THR A 4 -2.76 -15.67 -17.27
CA THR A 4 -3.57 -15.69 -16.04
C THR A 4 -3.05 -14.61 -15.09
N LEU A 5 -3.95 -13.71 -14.71
CA LEU A 5 -3.72 -12.79 -13.60
C LEU A 5 -4.01 -13.55 -12.30
N LYS A 6 -3.01 -13.66 -11.43
CA LYS A 6 -3.25 -14.18 -10.09
C LYS A 6 -3.91 -13.10 -9.25
N PRO A 7 -5.05 -13.38 -8.60
CA PRO A 7 -5.59 -12.49 -7.57
C PRO A 7 -4.53 -12.26 -6.50
N VAL A 8 -4.35 -11.01 -6.09
CA VAL A 8 -3.51 -10.63 -4.95
C VAL A 8 -4.44 -10.14 -3.85
N ASP A 9 -4.27 -10.66 -2.65
CA ASP A 9 -5.01 -10.19 -1.48
C ASP A 9 -4.48 -8.82 -1.07
N LEU A 10 -5.38 -7.83 -1.02
CA LEU A 10 -5.07 -6.51 -0.52
C LEU A 10 -5.46 -6.42 0.96
N PRO A 11 -4.59 -5.89 1.83
CA PRO A 11 -4.86 -5.85 3.26
C PRO A 11 -5.97 -4.86 3.67
N PHE A 12 -6.29 -3.88 2.81
CA PHE A 12 -7.30 -2.86 3.08
C PHE A 12 -8.10 -2.50 1.83
N MET A 13 -9.33 -2.03 2.01
CA MET A 13 -10.28 -1.68 0.96
C MET A 13 -10.51 -0.16 0.86
N VAL A 14 -11.10 0.27 -0.26
CA VAL A 14 -11.55 1.65 -0.41
C VAL A 14 -12.68 1.93 0.59
N GLY A 15 -12.56 3.04 1.31
CA GLY A 15 -13.46 3.44 2.39
C GLY A 15 -12.94 3.10 3.79
N ASP A 16 -11.95 2.20 3.90
CA ASP A 16 -11.39 1.85 5.20
C ASP A 16 -10.64 3.03 5.81
N THR A 17 -10.71 3.10 7.14
CA THR A 17 -9.92 4.04 7.93
C THR A 17 -8.67 3.34 8.44
N VAL A 18 -7.51 3.91 8.18
CA VAL A 18 -6.21 3.32 8.53
C VAL A 18 -5.30 4.33 9.20
N TRP A 19 -4.38 3.81 10.00
CA TRP A 19 -3.22 4.51 10.51
C TRP A 19 -2.01 4.22 9.61
N VAL A 20 -1.35 5.29 9.18
CA VAL A 20 -0.24 5.24 8.24
C VAL A 20 1.06 5.50 8.99
N ASP A 21 1.98 4.55 8.94
CA ASP A 21 3.30 4.63 9.55
C ASP A 21 4.29 5.35 8.61
N GLN A 22 4.00 6.63 8.35
CA GLN A 22 4.85 7.50 7.55
C GLN A 22 4.86 8.92 8.11
N PRO A 23 6.02 9.61 8.07
CA PRO A 23 6.09 10.99 8.49
C PRO A 23 5.18 11.90 7.66
N TYR A 24 4.50 12.83 8.32
CA TYR A 24 3.47 13.68 7.76
C TYR A 24 3.61 15.13 8.24
N GLY A 25 3.05 16.09 7.48
CA GLY A 25 3.17 17.53 7.73
C GLY A 25 4.24 18.22 6.87
N ALA A 26 4.27 19.56 6.87
CA ALA A 26 5.12 20.35 5.98
C ALA A 26 6.63 20.11 6.18
N THR A 27 7.01 19.72 7.39
CA THR A 27 8.39 19.45 7.81
C THR A 27 8.57 18.04 8.37
N HIS A 28 7.62 17.12 8.11
CA HIS A 28 7.59 15.76 8.70
C HIS A 28 7.52 15.77 10.24
N GLU A 29 6.82 16.75 10.80
CA GLU A 29 6.69 16.96 12.24
C GLU A 29 5.85 15.88 12.95
N PHE A 30 5.03 15.13 12.20
CA PHE A 30 4.25 14.01 12.72
C PHE A 30 4.83 12.69 12.22
N PRO A 31 5.11 11.70 13.10
CA PRO A 31 5.70 10.42 12.67
C PRO A 31 4.70 9.48 11.98
N TYR A 32 3.39 9.73 12.12
CA TYR A 32 2.30 8.95 11.53
C TYR A 32 1.05 9.84 11.38
N PHE A 33 0.07 9.37 10.62
CA PHE A 33 -1.24 10.04 10.49
C PHE A 33 -2.38 9.04 10.28
N GLN A 34 -3.62 9.50 10.47
CA GLN A 34 -4.83 8.71 10.18
C GLN A 34 -5.47 9.19 8.88
N GLY A 35 -5.97 8.26 8.06
CA GLY A 35 -6.65 8.60 6.81
C GLY A 35 -7.72 7.60 6.39
N ILE A 36 -8.59 8.03 5.48
CA ILE A 36 -9.54 7.17 4.77
C ILE A 36 -8.97 6.84 3.40
N ILE A 37 -8.98 5.56 3.01
CA ILE A 37 -8.57 5.10 1.69
C ILE A 37 -9.61 5.55 0.67
N MET A 38 -9.22 6.44 -0.25
CA MET A 38 -10.09 6.96 -1.29
C MET A 38 -9.99 6.16 -2.59
N GLN A 39 -8.81 5.59 -2.87
CA GLN A 39 -8.54 4.80 -4.06
C GLN A 39 -7.32 3.90 -3.83
N ILE A 40 -7.27 2.78 -4.55
CA ILE A 40 -6.12 1.88 -4.58
C ILE A 40 -5.72 1.74 -6.05
N ILE A 41 -4.47 2.05 -6.36
CA ILE A 41 -3.89 1.91 -7.69
C ILE A 41 -2.89 0.77 -7.59
N LEU A 42 -3.14 -0.31 -8.34
CA LEU A 42 -2.20 -1.40 -8.44
C LEU A 42 -1.06 -0.95 -9.36
N ASP A 43 0.17 -0.95 -8.83
CA ASP A 43 1.35 -0.64 -9.61
C ASP A 43 1.65 -1.83 -10.52
N GLY A 44 1.02 -1.80 -11.68
CA GLY A 44 1.16 -2.78 -12.74
C GLY A 44 2.30 -2.41 -13.69
N SER A 45 3.44 -1.90 -13.19
CA SER A 45 4.62 -1.70 -14.02
C SER A 45 5.04 -3.04 -14.67
N LEU A 46 4.50 -3.26 -15.87
CA LEU A 46 4.84 -4.33 -16.81
C LEU A 46 6.16 -4.06 -17.52
N ALA A 47 6.81 -2.93 -17.22
CA ALA A 47 8.04 -2.51 -17.86
C ALA A 47 9.16 -3.48 -17.45
N ASN A 48 9.35 -4.52 -18.28
CA ASN A 48 10.42 -5.53 -18.27
C ASN A 48 10.18 -6.83 -17.46
N THR A 49 8.97 -7.10 -16.95
CA THR A 49 8.70 -8.29 -16.12
C THR A 49 8.09 -9.50 -16.85
N LEU A 50 7.49 -9.32 -18.03
CA LEU A 50 6.98 -10.43 -18.85
C LEU A 50 7.99 -10.83 -19.94
N LEU A 51 9.07 -11.51 -19.56
CA LEU A 51 10.02 -12.09 -20.50
C LEU A 51 9.82 -13.60 -20.58
N ILE A 52 9.10 -14.06 -21.62
CA ILE A 52 8.87 -15.49 -21.88
C ILE A 52 10.11 -16.07 -22.55
N ARG A 53 11.01 -16.69 -21.77
CA ARG A 53 12.23 -17.35 -22.28
C ARG A 53 12.05 -18.84 -22.59
N GLN A 54 10.95 -19.44 -22.14
CA GLN A 54 10.70 -20.87 -22.23
C GLN A 54 9.23 -21.14 -22.54
N ARG A 55 8.95 -22.26 -23.23
CA ARG A 55 7.60 -22.71 -23.55
C ARG A 55 6.90 -23.17 -22.28
N SER A 56 5.86 -22.44 -21.87
CA SER A 56 4.96 -22.82 -20.79
C SER A 56 3.51 -22.78 -21.29
N GLU A 57 2.63 -23.54 -20.65
CA GLU A 57 1.19 -23.48 -20.93
C GLU A 57 0.52 -22.27 -20.24
N THR A 58 1.07 -21.83 -19.10
CA THR A 58 0.57 -20.72 -18.29
C THR A 58 1.71 -19.76 -17.94
N HIS A 59 1.46 -18.47 -18.12
CA HIS A 59 2.32 -17.38 -17.66
C HIS A 59 1.54 -16.53 -16.67
N GLU A 60 2.21 -16.13 -15.58
CA GLU A 60 1.60 -15.43 -14.46
C GLU A 60 2.10 -14.00 -14.39
N LEU A 61 1.18 -13.07 -14.20
CA LEU A 61 1.49 -11.70 -13.83
C LEU A 61 1.16 -11.51 -12.35
N VAL A 62 2.12 -10.97 -11.59
CA VAL A 62 1.95 -10.67 -10.17
C VAL A 62 2.21 -9.19 -9.92
N VAL A 63 1.33 -8.55 -9.16
CA VAL A 63 1.45 -7.16 -8.75
C VAL A 63 2.36 -7.08 -7.52
N GLY A 64 3.48 -6.37 -7.63
CA GLY A 64 4.46 -6.24 -6.54
C GLY A 64 4.16 -5.15 -5.52
N SER A 65 3.38 -4.13 -5.91
CA SER A 65 3.11 -2.94 -5.10
C SER A 65 1.72 -2.35 -5.39
N ALA A 66 1.20 -1.62 -4.41
CA ALA A 66 -0.02 -0.84 -4.56
C ALA A 66 0.17 0.57 -3.98
N ILE A 67 -0.42 1.56 -4.64
CA ILE A 67 -0.50 2.94 -4.18
C ILE A 67 -1.88 3.17 -3.56
N TYR A 68 -1.91 3.50 -2.29
CA TYR A 68 -3.13 3.89 -1.57
C TYR A 68 -3.23 5.41 -1.57
N GLY A 69 -4.28 5.93 -2.21
CA GLY A 69 -4.60 7.35 -2.15
C GLY A 69 -5.47 7.63 -0.94
N LEU A 70 -4.92 8.32 0.06
CA LEU A 70 -5.56 8.57 1.35
C LEU A 70 -6.01 10.02 1.50
N LYS A 71 -7.16 10.23 2.14
CA LYS A 71 -7.58 11.53 2.65
C LYS A 71 -7.30 11.58 4.16
N PRO A 72 -6.40 12.46 4.63
CA PRO A 72 -6.14 12.62 6.06
C PRO A 72 -7.41 13.01 6.83
N ILE A 73 -7.54 12.46 8.03
CA ILE A 73 -8.65 12.74 8.97
C ILE A 73 -8.11 13.04 10.38
N GLY A 74 -9.01 13.29 11.33
CA GLY A 74 -8.64 13.56 12.72
C GLY A 74 -7.85 14.87 12.84
N GLU A 75 -6.67 14.81 13.47
CA GLU A 75 -5.76 15.94 13.71
C GLU A 75 -5.27 16.61 12.42
N HIS A 76 -5.41 15.93 11.28
CA HIS A 76 -4.98 16.43 9.97
C HIS A 76 -6.15 16.60 8.98
N ALA A 77 -7.39 16.68 9.48
CA ALA A 77 -8.55 16.89 8.64
C ALA A 77 -8.45 18.21 7.85
N GLY A 78 -8.71 18.14 6.54
CA GLY A 78 -8.65 19.30 5.64
C GLY A 78 -7.35 19.41 4.84
N SER A 79 -6.33 18.65 5.21
CA SER A 79 -5.07 18.59 4.46
C SER A 79 -5.23 17.91 3.09
N PRO A 80 -4.29 18.16 2.14
CA PRO A 80 -4.30 17.50 0.84
C PRO A 80 -4.22 15.98 0.92
N ARG A 81 -4.69 15.31 -0.13
CA ARG A 81 -4.58 13.85 -0.27
C ARG A 81 -3.12 13.42 -0.34
N VAL A 82 -2.83 12.24 0.19
CA VAL A 82 -1.50 11.65 0.28
C VAL A 82 -1.50 10.30 -0.43
N ASN A 83 -0.45 9.99 -1.16
CA ASN A 83 -0.26 8.68 -1.77
C ASN A 83 0.77 7.90 -0.95
N VAL A 84 0.39 6.69 -0.53
CA VAL A 84 1.25 5.78 0.23
C VAL A 84 1.52 4.55 -0.63
N ASN A 85 2.81 4.30 -0.90
CA ASN A 85 3.25 3.10 -1.59
C ASN A 85 3.38 1.94 -0.60
N VAL A 86 2.74 0.81 -0.88
CA VAL A 86 2.82 -0.41 -0.09
C VAL A 86 3.39 -1.53 -0.96
N GLN A 87 4.46 -2.18 -0.49
CA GLN A 87 4.97 -3.39 -1.12
C GLN A 87 4.10 -4.58 -0.72
N LEU A 88 3.60 -5.30 -1.73
CA LEU A 88 2.79 -6.50 -1.56
C LEU A 88 3.68 -7.76 -1.50
N MET A 89 4.95 -7.66 -1.93
CA MET A 89 5.92 -8.76 -1.93
C MET A 89 7.38 -8.28 -1.69
N PRO A 90 8.03 -8.71 -0.59
CA PRO A 90 7.41 -9.27 0.62
C PRO A 90 6.44 -8.24 1.21
N LEU A 91 5.35 -8.70 1.84
CA LEU A 91 4.35 -7.80 2.44
C LEU A 91 5.04 -6.90 3.47
N GLN A 92 5.17 -5.60 3.17
CA GLN A 92 5.69 -4.62 4.11
C GLN A 92 4.51 -3.88 4.75
N THR A 93 4.37 -3.98 6.07
CA THR A 93 3.25 -3.39 6.80
C THR A 93 3.47 -1.89 6.98
N SER A 94 2.76 -1.07 6.21
CA SER A 94 2.78 0.40 6.35
C SER A 94 1.42 0.99 6.74
N LEU A 95 0.37 0.16 6.68
CA LEU A 95 -1.00 0.53 6.99
C LEU A 95 -1.48 -0.38 8.13
N PHE A 96 -2.12 0.22 9.12
CA PHE A 96 -2.58 -0.45 10.32
C PHE A 96 -4.05 -0.11 10.56
N GLU A 97 -4.83 -1.08 11.01
CA GLU A 97 -6.24 -0.86 11.33
C GLU A 97 -6.39 0.05 12.56
N THR A 98 -5.49 -0.09 13.53
CA THR A 98 -5.54 0.66 14.79
C THR A 98 -4.23 1.37 15.12
N LYS A 99 -4.33 2.47 15.87
CA LYS A 99 -3.17 3.20 16.37
C LYS A 99 -2.26 2.32 17.24
N GLN A 100 -2.86 1.43 18.04
CA GLN A 100 -2.14 0.52 18.94
C GLN A 100 -1.27 -0.46 18.15
N GLN A 101 -1.76 -1.01 17.03
CA GLN A 101 -0.99 -1.88 16.15
C GLN A 101 0.21 -1.14 15.54
N LEU A 102 0.01 0.10 15.07
CA LEU A 102 1.09 0.95 14.55
C LEU A 102 2.17 1.19 15.62
N LEU A 103 1.77 1.60 16.83
CA LEU A 103 2.72 1.85 17.92
C LEU A 103 3.47 0.58 18.33
N ALA A 104 2.80 -0.57 18.33
CA ALA A 104 3.46 -1.86 18.60
C ALA A 104 4.49 -2.21 17.52
N HIS A 105 4.18 -1.95 16.24
CA HIS A 105 5.12 -2.14 15.12
C HIS A 105 6.36 -1.25 15.25
N GLN A 106 6.17 0.05 15.52
CA GLN A 106 7.27 1.00 15.71
C GLN A 106 8.19 0.56 16.87
N ASN A 107 7.63 0.08 17.98
CA ASN A 107 8.41 -0.37 19.13
C ASN A 107 9.23 -1.65 18.87
N GLN A 108 8.87 -2.47 17.86
CA GLN A 108 9.64 -3.66 17.46
C GLN A 108 10.78 -3.34 16.50
N ALA A 109 10.75 -2.17 15.86
CA ALA A 109 11.76 -1.71 14.91
C ALA A 109 12.95 -0.99 15.58
N TYR A 110 12.91 -0.80 16.90
CA TYR A 110 13.98 -0.22 17.75
C TYR A 110 14.51 -1.26 18.74
#